data_AF-A0A850SWZ5-F1
#
_entry.id   AF-A0A850SWZ5-F1
#
_cell.length_a   1.000
_cell.length_b   1.000
_cell.length_c   1.000
_cell.angle_alpha   90.00
_cell.angle_beta   90.00
_cell.angle_gamma   90.00
#
_symmetry.space_group_name_H-M   'P 1'
#
loop_
_entity.id
_entity.type
_entity.pdbx_description
1 polymer ?
#
loop_
_entity_poly.entity_id
_entity_poly.type
_entity_poly.pdbx_seq_one_letter_code
_entity_poly.pdbx_strand_id
1 'polypeptide(L)'
;MILHIGMPKTGTTALQGFFARNQDAFSQKQTIYPASARRANQHYFSAISSSDDPQIFVKSWKDLYKEMESKDWQTMVLSSELFFFHSELEELKEVCDWFCADIHVVLFLRNHIHAVRSIYRTAIKSLPRVCCTADLFTDFLIRKNDSIGIKSKRRNFNYQSIIEDWENTFSKDNVHVISYDEAVKNSNTVEAF
;
A
#
# COMPACT_ATOMS: atom_id res chain seq x y z
N MET A 1 1.01 -13.86 -6.62
CA MET A 1 1.01 -12.94 -5.46
C MET A 1 0.40 -11.62 -5.90
N ILE A 2 -0.48 -11.04 -5.08
CA ILE A 2 -1.04 -9.71 -5.30
C ILE A 2 -0.52 -8.76 -4.23
N LEU A 3 0.16 -7.69 -4.64
CA LEU A 3 0.63 -6.62 -3.78
C LEU A 3 -0.27 -5.40 -3.94
N HIS A 4 -1.19 -5.22 -3.00
CA HIS A 4 -2.08 -4.05 -2.96
C HIS A 4 -1.37 -2.86 -2.28
N ILE A 5 -1.02 -1.87 -3.10
CA ILE A 5 -0.23 -0.68 -2.73
C ILE A 5 -1.06 0.61 -2.72
N GLY A 6 -2.37 0.50 -2.48
CA GLY A 6 -3.31 1.62 -2.59
C GLY A 6 -2.83 2.88 -1.86
N MET A 7 -2.92 4.02 -2.54
CA MET A 7 -2.57 5.31 -1.97
C MET A 7 -3.36 5.56 -0.67
N PRO A 8 -2.80 6.22 0.35
CA PRO A 8 -3.61 6.61 1.51
C PRO A 8 -4.87 7.33 1.09
N LYS A 9 -5.97 7.04 1.80
CA LYS A 9 -7.31 7.59 1.54
C LYS A 9 -8.00 7.05 0.27
N THR A 10 -7.64 5.85 -0.18
CA THR A 10 -8.31 5.11 -1.28
C THR A 10 -9.12 3.90 -0.80
N GLY A 11 -9.63 3.92 0.44
CA GLY A 11 -10.45 2.82 0.97
C GLY A 11 -9.66 1.59 1.41
N THR A 12 -8.32 1.70 1.50
CA THR A 12 -7.40 0.65 1.97
C THR A 12 -7.88 -0.04 3.25
N THR A 13 -8.28 0.71 4.27
CA THR A 13 -8.79 0.16 5.54
C THR A 13 -10.03 -0.72 5.36
N ALA A 14 -10.95 -0.34 4.45
CA ALA A 14 -12.15 -1.12 4.19
C ALA A 14 -11.81 -2.43 3.48
N LEU A 15 -10.95 -2.37 2.47
CA LEU A 15 -10.50 -3.53 1.70
C LEU A 15 -9.66 -4.49 2.55
N GLN A 16 -8.71 -3.99 3.33
CA GLN A 16 -7.91 -4.76 4.29
C GLN A 16 -8.79 -5.43 5.36
N GLY A 17 -9.78 -4.71 5.88
CA GLY A 17 -10.76 -5.27 6.81
C GLY A 17 -11.62 -6.34 6.17
N PHE A 18 -11.99 -6.18 4.89
CA PHE A 18 -12.69 -7.21 4.13
C PHE A 18 -11.83 -8.46 3.98
N PHE A 19 -10.56 -8.35 3.59
CA PHE A 19 -9.68 -9.50 3.46
C PHE A 19 -9.49 -10.23 4.79
N ALA A 20 -9.21 -9.50 5.86
CA ALA A 20 -9.00 -10.08 7.18
C ALA A 20 -10.24 -10.80 7.73
N ARG A 21 -11.45 -10.26 7.49
CA ARG A 21 -12.71 -10.88 7.98
C ARG A 21 -13.16 -12.08 7.17
N ASN A 22 -12.73 -12.20 5.91
CA ASN A 22 -13.17 -13.26 5.00
C ASN A 22 -12.08 -14.32 4.74
N GLN A 23 -11.07 -14.38 5.60
CA GLN A 23 -9.92 -15.27 5.43
C GLN A 23 -10.31 -16.75 5.27
N ASP A 24 -11.31 -17.21 6.01
CA ASP A 24 -11.77 -18.61 5.92
C ASP A 24 -12.38 -18.91 4.55
N ALA A 25 -13.22 -18.01 4.04
CA ALA A 25 -13.83 -18.13 2.72
C ALA A 25 -12.79 -18.03 1.59
N PHE A 26 -11.75 -17.21 1.76
CA PHE A 26 -10.63 -17.14 0.83
C PHE A 26 -9.79 -18.41 0.84
N SER A 27 -9.53 -18.97 2.03
CA SER A 27 -8.71 -20.17 2.20
C SER A 27 -9.35 -21.38 1.50
N GLN A 28 -10.69 -21.48 1.50
CA GLN A 28 -11.43 -22.48 0.72
C GLN A 28 -11.20 -22.40 -0.80
N LYS A 29 -10.73 -21.24 -1.29
CA LYS A 29 -10.35 -21.01 -2.69
C LYS A 29 -8.84 -20.88 -2.87
N GLN A 30 -8.04 -21.40 -1.92
CA GLN A 30 -6.58 -21.29 -1.90
C GLN A 30 -6.08 -19.83 -2.03
N THR A 31 -6.89 -18.87 -1.61
CA THR A 31 -6.53 -17.46 -1.52
C THR A 31 -6.24 -17.14 -0.06
N ILE A 32 -5.12 -16.47 0.21
CA ILE A 32 -4.64 -16.23 1.57
C ILE A 32 -4.32 -14.75 1.75
N TYR A 33 -4.84 -14.17 2.82
CA TYR A 33 -4.40 -12.89 3.37
C TYR A 33 -3.60 -13.15 4.66
N PRO A 34 -2.26 -13.22 4.60
CA PRO A 34 -1.41 -13.70 5.70
C PRO A 34 -1.64 -12.97 7.02
N ALA A 35 -1.44 -13.68 8.13
CA ALA A 35 -1.53 -13.08 9.45
C ALA A 35 -0.23 -12.38 9.86
N SER A 36 0.91 -12.91 9.42
CA SER A 36 2.25 -12.41 9.69
C SER A 36 2.46 -11.04 9.08
N ALA A 37 3.40 -10.29 9.66
CA ALA A 37 3.72 -8.91 9.29
C ALA A 37 2.53 -7.92 9.37
N ARG A 38 1.37 -8.32 9.90
CA ARG A 38 0.23 -7.41 10.07
C ARG A 38 0.30 -6.59 11.35
N ARG A 39 -0.18 -5.35 11.26
CA ARG A 39 -0.59 -4.52 12.39
C ARG A 39 -2.03 -4.07 12.14
N ALA A 40 -2.94 -4.46 13.02
CA ALA A 40 -4.37 -4.49 12.70
C ALA A 40 -4.60 -5.31 11.42
N ASN A 41 -5.28 -4.76 10.42
CA ASN A 41 -5.63 -5.50 9.19
C ASN A 41 -4.67 -5.26 8.01
N GLN A 42 -3.61 -4.47 8.15
CA GLN A 42 -2.66 -4.20 7.07
C GLN A 42 -1.31 -4.86 7.33
N HIS A 43 -0.61 -5.26 6.27
CA HIS A 43 0.75 -5.80 6.27
C HIS A 43 1.79 -4.70 6.54
N TYR A 44 1.66 -4.07 7.71
CA TYR A 44 2.44 -2.90 8.12
C TYR A 44 3.94 -3.19 8.12
N PHE A 45 4.36 -4.30 8.73
CA PHE A 45 5.78 -4.55 8.99
C PHE A 45 6.57 -4.89 7.72
N SER A 46 5.97 -5.63 6.77
CA SER A 46 6.60 -5.96 5.49
C SER A 46 6.61 -4.80 4.50
N ALA A 47 5.81 -3.77 4.76
CA ALA A 47 5.77 -2.56 3.94
C ALA A 47 6.70 -1.45 4.44
N ILE A 48 7.31 -1.58 5.62
CA ILE A 48 8.38 -0.69 6.09
C ILE A 48 9.59 -0.89 5.19
N SER A 49 10.20 0.19 4.75
CA SER A 49 11.42 0.11 3.94
C SER A 49 12.59 -0.44 4.73
N SER A 50 13.46 -1.20 4.07
CA SER A 50 14.76 -1.61 4.60
C SER A 50 15.62 -0.42 5.03
N SER A 51 15.48 0.74 4.38
CA SER A 51 16.21 1.95 4.72
C SER A 51 15.69 2.64 5.98
N ASP A 52 14.41 2.44 6.31
CA ASP A 52 13.79 2.92 7.56
C ASP A 52 14.09 1.97 8.74
N ASP A 53 13.94 0.65 8.55
CA ASP A 53 14.27 -0.36 9.56
C ASP A 53 14.61 -1.72 8.91
N PRO A 54 15.90 -2.02 8.69
CA PRO A 54 16.33 -3.24 8.00
C PRO A 54 16.05 -4.51 8.81
N GLN A 55 16.03 -4.42 10.15
CA GLN A 55 15.77 -5.57 10.99
C GLN A 55 14.30 -5.97 10.93
N ILE A 56 13.39 -4.99 11.00
CA ILE A 56 11.95 -5.25 10.86
C ILE A 56 11.64 -5.75 9.45
N PHE A 57 12.21 -5.13 8.41
CA PHE A 57 12.02 -5.54 7.02
C PHE A 57 12.36 -7.03 6.84
N VAL A 58 13.61 -7.42 7.11
CA VAL A 58 14.06 -8.82 6.91
C VAL A 58 13.27 -9.80 7.78
N LYS A 59 13.01 -9.45 9.05
CA LYS A 59 12.27 -10.33 9.95
C LYS A 59 10.84 -10.56 9.44
N SER A 60 10.15 -9.50 9.05
CA SER A 60 8.74 -9.58 8.64
C SER A 60 8.55 -10.42 7.37
N TRP A 61 9.46 -10.32 6.39
CA TRP A 61 9.45 -11.16 5.19
C TRP A 61 9.80 -12.61 5.48
N LYS A 62 10.73 -12.88 6.40
CA LYS A 62 11.01 -14.25 6.86
C LYS A 62 9.82 -14.89 7.59
N ASP A 63 9.14 -14.12 8.44
CA ASP A 63 7.96 -14.59 9.15
C ASP A 63 6.80 -14.89 8.17
N LEU A 64 6.59 -14.02 7.17
CA LEU A 64 5.66 -14.27 6.07
C LEU A 64 6.01 -15.53 5.28
N TYR A 65 7.27 -15.68 4.87
CA TYR A 65 7.72 -16.85 4.11
C TYR A 65 7.46 -18.16 4.87
N LYS A 66 7.84 -18.22 6.15
CA LYS A 66 7.58 -19.38 7.02
C LYS A 66 6.09 -19.68 7.18
N GLU A 67 5.25 -18.66 7.32
CA GLU A 67 3.79 -18.86 7.35
C GLU A 67 3.31 -19.52 6.06
N MET A 68 3.82 -19.08 4.91
CA MET A 68 3.40 -19.58 3.61
C MET A 68 3.92 -20.97 3.28
N GLU A 69 5.11 -21.36 3.73
CA GLU A 69 5.63 -22.73 3.56
C GLU A 69 4.70 -23.79 4.17
N SER A 70 3.95 -23.43 5.21
CA SER A 70 3.03 -24.33 5.90
C SER A 70 1.64 -24.46 5.25
N LYS A 71 1.38 -23.72 4.17
CA LYS A 71 0.05 -23.59 3.58
C LYS A 71 0.07 -23.93 2.10
N ASP A 72 -1.01 -24.55 1.64
CA ASP A 72 -1.28 -24.68 0.21
C ASP A 72 -2.05 -23.43 -0.26
N TRP A 73 -1.49 -22.71 -1.23
CA TRP A 73 -2.06 -21.46 -1.73
C TRP A 73 -1.80 -21.28 -3.22
N GLN A 74 -2.77 -20.66 -3.88
CA GLN A 74 -2.71 -20.26 -5.28
C GLN A 74 -2.61 -18.73 -5.41
N THR A 75 -3.20 -18.00 -4.47
CA THR A 75 -3.15 -16.53 -4.44
C THR A 75 -2.84 -16.03 -3.04
N MET A 76 -1.74 -15.30 -2.89
CA MET A 76 -1.44 -14.56 -1.67
C MET A 76 -1.70 -13.08 -1.91
N VAL A 77 -2.47 -12.44 -1.02
CA VAL A 77 -2.71 -11.00 -1.05
C VAL A 77 -1.96 -10.33 0.09
N LEU A 78 -1.05 -9.43 -0.25
CA LEU A 78 -0.38 -8.51 0.67
C LEU A 78 -0.98 -7.12 0.48
N SER A 79 -1.23 -6.40 1.56
CA SER A 79 -1.83 -5.06 1.46
C SER A 79 -1.33 -4.13 2.55
N SER A 80 -0.83 -2.98 2.13
CA SER A 80 -0.47 -1.86 3.00
C SER A 80 -0.41 -0.58 2.20
N GLU A 81 -0.91 0.52 2.76
CA GLU A 81 -0.73 1.84 2.13
C GLU A 81 0.71 2.35 2.23
N LEU A 82 1.54 1.75 3.09
CA LEU A 82 2.95 2.09 3.19
C LEU A 82 3.74 1.67 1.95
N PHE A 83 3.31 0.61 1.24
CA PHE A 83 3.94 0.23 -0.01
C PHE A 83 3.90 1.36 -1.03
N PHE A 84 2.84 2.19 -1.05
CA PHE A 84 2.75 3.35 -1.93
C PHE A 84 3.96 4.30 -1.83
N PHE A 85 4.58 4.37 -0.64
CA PHE A 85 5.73 5.23 -0.36
C PHE A 85 7.08 4.52 -0.47
N HIS A 86 7.09 3.23 -0.80
CA HIS A 86 8.30 2.40 -0.81
C HIS A 86 9.25 2.86 -1.93
N SER A 87 10.51 3.12 -1.59
CA SER A 87 11.54 3.59 -2.53
C SER A 87 12.46 2.48 -3.04
N GLU A 88 12.61 1.41 -2.27
CA GLU A 88 13.55 0.32 -2.47
C GLU A 88 12.86 -0.84 -3.22
N LEU A 89 12.31 -0.54 -4.41
CA LEU A 89 11.46 -1.48 -5.15
C LEU A 89 12.19 -2.75 -5.59
N GLU A 90 13.48 -2.67 -5.94
CA GLU A 90 14.27 -3.86 -6.31
C GLU A 90 14.46 -4.81 -5.13
N GLU A 91 14.77 -4.29 -3.94
CA GLU A 91 14.88 -5.12 -2.73
C GLU A 91 13.52 -5.71 -2.34
N LEU A 92 12.44 -4.94 -2.47
CA LEU A 92 11.08 -5.44 -2.30
C LEU A 92 10.77 -6.56 -3.29
N LYS A 93 11.20 -6.44 -4.54
CA LYS A 93 11.04 -7.48 -5.56
C LYS A 93 11.84 -8.74 -5.19
N GLU A 94 13.10 -8.60 -4.76
CA GLU A 94 13.94 -9.72 -4.33
C GLU A 94 13.29 -10.55 -3.22
N VAL A 95 12.70 -9.91 -2.20
CA VAL A 95 12.01 -10.63 -1.12
C VAL A 95 10.67 -11.21 -1.56
N CYS A 96 9.98 -10.58 -2.52
CA CYS A 96 8.78 -11.18 -3.14
C CYS A 96 9.13 -12.42 -3.97
N ASP A 97 10.28 -12.44 -4.63
CA ASP A 97 10.74 -13.55 -5.46
C ASP A 97 11.04 -14.82 -4.63
N TRP A 98 11.21 -14.71 -3.30
CA TRP A 98 11.32 -15.87 -2.41
C TRP A 98 10.12 -16.81 -2.52
N PHE A 99 8.94 -16.29 -2.86
CA PHE A 99 7.71 -17.06 -2.95
C PHE A 99 7.53 -17.76 -4.30
N CYS A 100 8.45 -17.58 -5.25
CA CYS A 100 8.41 -18.18 -6.58
C CYS A 100 7.05 -18.05 -7.29
N ALA A 101 6.42 -16.88 -7.17
CA ALA A 101 5.08 -16.62 -7.70
C ALA A 101 5.06 -15.39 -8.59
N ASP A 102 4.17 -15.36 -9.58
CA ASP A 102 3.93 -14.17 -10.40
C ASP A 102 3.42 -13.03 -9.52
N ILE A 103 4.06 -11.86 -9.59
CA ILE A 103 3.76 -10.72 -8.73
C ILE A 103 2.92 -9.72 -9.51
N HIS A 104 1.68 -9.50 -9.06
CA HIS A 104 0.80 -8.46 -9.58
C HIS A 104 0.69 -7.33 -8.56
N VAL A 105 0.95 -6.10 -8.99
CA VAL A 105 0.83 -4.90 -8.18
C VAL A 105 -0.52 -4.27 -8.47
N VAL A 106 -1.33 -4.02 -7.43
CA VAL A 106 -2.62 -3.34 -7.57
C VAL A 106 -2.53 -1.99 -6.88
N LEU A 107 -2.62 -0.92 -7.68
CA LEU A 107 -2.46 0.46 -7.25
C LEU A 107 -3.78 1.22 -7.39
N PHE A 108 -4.44 1.48 -6.26
CA PHE A 108 -5.56 2.41 -6.23
C PHE A 108 -5.05 3.86 -6.17
N LEU A 109 -5.46 4.66 -7.15
CA LEU A 109 -5.23 6.10 -7.21
C LEU A 109 -6.53 6.86 -7.08
N ARG A 110 -6.45 8.08 -6.54
CA ARG A 110 -7.59 8.97 -6.37
C ARG A 110 -7.29 10.31 -7.01
N ASN A 111 -8.29 10.98 -7.55
CA ASN A 111 -8.17 12.35 -8.02
C ASN A 111 -7.45 13.21 -6.97
N HIS A 112 -6.42 13.96 -7.39
CA HIS A 112 -5.54 14.69 -6.49
C HIS A 112 -6.32 15.67 -5.58
N ILE A 113 -7.36 16.35 -6.08
CA ILE A 113 -8.16 17.31 -5.30
C ILE A 113 -8.93 16.55 -4.22
N HIS A 114 -9.53 15.41 -4.58
CA HIS A 114 -10.27 14.59 -3.64
C HIS A 114 -9.37 13.98 -2.56
N ALA A 115 -8.16 13.56 -2.94
CA ALA A 115 -7.16 13.04 -2.04
C ALA A 115 -6.65 14.12 -1.06
N VAL A 116 -6.25 15.30 -1.55
CA VAL A 116 -5.86 16.45 -0.72
C VAL A 116 -6.95 16.79 0.29
N ARG A 117 -8.21 16.90 -0.15
CA ARG A 117 -9.36 17.17 0.73
C ARG A 117 -9.53 16.10 1.81
N SER A 118 -9.31 14.82 1.46
CA SER A 118 -9.43 13.70 2.40
C SER A 118 -8.30 13.68 3.43
N ILE A 119 -7.07 14.00 2.99
CA ILE A 119 -5.90 14.15 3.86
C ILE A 119 -6.13 15.32 4.83
N TYR A 120 -6.60 16.47 4.33
CA TYR A 120 -6.90 17.64 5.16
C TYR A 120 -7.89 17.32 6.29
N ARG A 121 -9.02 16.68 5.94
CA ARG A 121 -10.03 16.25 6.92
C ARG A 121 -9.45 15.30 7.97
N THR A 122 -8.50 14.46 7.59
CA THR A 122 -7.82 13.56 8.53
C THR A 122 -6.85 14.33 9.41
N ALA A 123 -6.11 15.28 8.86
CA ALA A 123 -5.18 16.12 9.60
C ALA A 123 -5.88 16.98 10.66
N ILE A 124 -7.07 17.54 10.35
CA ILE A 124 -7.87 18.27 11.35
C ILE A 124 -8.24 17.36 12.54
N LYS A 125 -8.62 16.11 12.28
CA LYS A 125 -9.04 15.15 13.32
C LYS A 125 -7.86 14.65 14.16
N SER A 126 -6.73 14.38 13.54
CA SER A 126 -5.62 13.64 14.14
C SER A 126 -4.43 14.51 14.55
N LEU A 127 -4.29 15.71 13.96
CA LEU A 127 -3.15 16.62 14.14
C LEU A 127 -3.63 18.07 14.33
N PRO A 128 -4.50 18.35 15.32
CA PRO A 128 -5.19 19.65 15.43
C PRO A 128 -4.25 20.85 15.59
N ARG A 129 -2.99 20.64 16.00
CA ARG A 129 -1.99 21.70 16.17
C ARG A 129 -1.23 22.07 14.88
N VAL A 130 -1.23 21.21 13.86
CA VAL A 130 -0.42 21.40 12.63
C VAL A 130 -1.28 21.88 11.45
N CYS A 131 -2.57 21.55 11.43
CA CYS A 131 -3.44 21.74 10.26
C CYS A 131 -4.84 22.28 10.63
N CYS A 132 -4.91 23.30 11.50
CA CYS A 132 -6.19 23.89 11.91
C CYS A 132 -6.84 24.77 10.83
N THR A 133 -6.06 25.26 9.85
CA THR A 133 -6.55 26.06 8.71
C THR A 133 -6.10 25.45 7.38
N ALA A 134 -6.77 25.84 6.29
CA ALA A 134 -6.41 25.40 4.93
C ALA A 134 -5.02 25.93 4.52
N ASP A 135 -4.67 27.15 4.93
CA ASP A 135 -3.37 27.76 4.62
C ASP A 135 -2.23 27.00 5.29
N LEU A 136 -2.33 26.72 6.61
CA LEU A 136 -1.34 25.94 7.34
C LEU A 136 -1.19 24.52 6.78
N PHE A 137 -2.30 23.91 6.35
CA PHE A 137 -2.27 22.60 5.71
C PHE A 137 -1.61 22.64 4.33
N THR A 138 -1.87 23.69 3.54
CA THR A 138 -1.27 23.87 2.22
C THR A 138 0.23 24.12 2.35
N ASP A 139 0.63 25.00 3.27
CA ASP A 139 2.02 25.21 3.66
C ASP A 139 2.66 23.90 4.12
N PHE A 140 1.98 23.10 4.95
CA PHE A 140 2.49 21.78 5.36
C PHE A 140 2.67 20.84 4.17
N LEU A 141 1.69 20.73 3.26
CA LEU A 141 1.79 19.87 2.09
C LEU A 141 2.94 20.29 1.16
N ILE A 142 3.15 21.60 0.98
CA ILE A 142 4.21 22.14 0.13
C ILE A 142 5.57 22.05 0.83
N ARG A 143 5.70 22.59 2.06
CA ARG A 143 6.98 22.70 2.80
C ARG A 143 7.50 21.38 3.36
N LYS A 144 6.64 20.40 3.62
CA LYS A 144 7.09 19.05 4.03
C LYS A 144 7.85 18.35 2.90
N ASN A 145 7.77 18.84 1.66
CA ASN A 145 8.65 18.40 0.58
C ASN A 145 10.11 18.89 0.76
N ASP A 146 10.36 19.94 1.54
CA ASP A 146 11.69 20.58 1.62
C ASP A 146 12.46 20.33 2.93
N SER A 147 11.80 19.97 4.04
CA SER A 147 12.37 20.21 5.38
C SER A 147 12.62 18.99 6.29
N ILE A 148 12.33 17.76 5.84
CA ILE A 148 12.61 16.55 6.64
C ILE A 148 13.13 15.49 5.68
N GLY A 149 14.47 15.31 5.69
CA GLY A 149 15.32 14.54 4.76
C GLY A 149 15.04 13.04 4.60
N ILE A 150 13.78 12.68 4.47
CA ILE A 150 13.32 11.38 4.02
C ILE A 150 13.22 11.50 2.49
N LYS A 151 14.09 10.79 1.78
CA LYS A 151 14.22 10.82 0.31
C LYS A 151 12.91 10.44 -0.43
N SER A 152 11.90 9.88 0.25
CA SER A 152 10.63 9.41 -0.32
C SER A 152 9.61 10.50 -0.71
N LYS A 153 9.86 11.78 -0.44
CA LYS A 153 8.80 12.82 -0.48
C LYS A 153 8.57 13.55 -1.81
N ARG A 154 9.34 13.28 -2.87
CA ARG A 154 9.08 13.88 -4.20
C ARG A 154 7.89 13.25 -4.96
N ARG A 155 7.22 12.26 -4.38
CA ARG A 155 6.12 11.49 -5.00
C ARG A 155 4.70 11.97 -4.66
N ASN A 156 4.52 13.07 -3.93
CA ASN A 156 3.18 13.56 -3.60
C ASN A 156 2.43 13.95 -4.89
N PHE A 157 1.53 13.06 -5.33
CA PHE A 157 0.64 13.22 -6.50
C PHE A 157 1.29 13.16 -7.89
N ASN A 158 2.60 12.90 -8.01
CA ASN A 158 3.19 12.56 -9.31
C ASN A 158 2.89 11.09 -9.65
N TYR A 159 1.63 10.81 -10.00
CA TYR A 159 1.15 9.47 -10.28
C TYR A 159 1.86 8.82 -11.45
N GLN A 160 2.25 9.60 -12.46
CA GLN A 160 3.01 9.07 -13.58
C GLN A 160 4.35 8.48 -13.12
N SER A 161 5.15 9.24 -12.38
CA SER A 161 6.43 8.75 -11.86
C SER A 161 6.24 7.54 -10.94
N ILE A 162 5.22 7.55 -10.08
CA ILE A 162 4.93 6.38 -9.23
C ILE A 162 4.64 5.15 -10.09
N ILE A 163 3.72 5.26 -11.06
CA ILE A 163 3.35 4.16 -11.93
C ILE A 163 4.58 3.65 -12.69
N GLU A 164 5.36 4.54 -13.29
CA GLU A 164 6.59 4.19 -14.03
C GLU A 164 7.59 3.45 -13.14
N ASP A 165 7.81 3.90 -11.90
CA ASP A 165 8.71 3.22 -10.96
C ASP A 165 8.27 1.77 -10.69
N TRP A 166 6.97 1.55 -10.46
CA TRP A 166 6.42 0.20 -10.24
C TRP A 166 6.42 -0.65 -11.52
N GLU A 167 6.09 -0.08 -12.68
CA GLU A 167 6.09 -0.77 -13.98
C GLU A 167 7.51 -1.20 -14.37
N ASN A 168 8.52 -0.38 -14.10
CA ASN A 168 9.91 -0.69 -14.41
C ASN A 168 10.44 -1.88 -13.57
N THR A 169 10.03 -2.01 -12.31
CA THR A 169 10.47 -3.12 -11.44
C THR A 169 9.63 -4.38 -11.61
N PHE A 170 8.30 -4.27 -11.72
CA PHE A 170 7.38 -5.43 -11.71
C PHE A 170 6.86 -5.83 -13.09
N SER A 171 7.25 -5.13 -14.15
CA SER A 171 6.67 -5.17 -15.51
C SER A 171 5.32 -4.47 -15.61
N LYS A 172 5.11 -3.76 -16.71
CA LYS A 172 3.88 -3.04 -17.03
C LYS A 172 2.63 -3.93 -17.01
N ASP A 173 2.72 -5.13 -17.54
CA ASP A 173 1.57 -6.06 -17.62
C ASP A 173 1.13 -6.57 -16.23
N ASN A 174 1.97 -6.39 -15.22
CA ASN A 174 1.71 -6.81 -13.84
C ASN A 174 1.29 -5.66 -12.93
N VAL A 175 1.29 -4.41 -13.40
CA VAL A 175 0.89 -3.25 -12.62
C VAL A 175 -0.51 -2.81 -13.04
N HIS A 176 -1.46 -2.98 -12.13
CA HIS A 176 -2.87 -2.69 -12.33
C HIS A 176 -3.25 -1.38 -11.62
N VAL A 177 -3.50 -0.34 -12.40
CA VAL A 177 -3.87 0.98 -11.87
C VAL A 177 -5.39 1.13 -11.86
N ILE A 178 -5.96 1.34 -10.68
CA ILE A 178 -7.41 1.45 -10.48
C ILE A 178 -7.76 2.85 -10.00
N SER A 179 -8.71 3.51 -10.67
CA SER A 179 -9.30 4.76 -10.19
C SER A 179 -10.25 4.46 -9.03
N TYR A 180 -9.88 4.91 -7.84
CA TYR A 180 -10.72 4.84 -6.64
C TYR A 180 -12.04 5.59 -6.83
N ASP A 181 -12.01 6.76 -7.48
CA ASP A 181 -13.21 7.56 -7.67
C ASP A 181 -14.22 6.84 -8.58
N GLU A 182 -13.75 6.14 -9.62
CA GLU A 182 -14.62 5.31 -10.47
C GLU A 182 -15.07 4.03 -9.77
N ALA A 183 -14.18 3.37 -9.02
CA ALA A 183 -14.54 2.17 -8.25
C ALA A 183 -15.68 2.45 -7.26
N VAL A 184 -15.64 3.58 -6.54
CA VAL A 184 -16.70 3.97 -5.60
C VAL A 184 -17.97 4.44 -6.30
N LYS A 185 -17.86 4.99 -7.51
CA LYS A 185 -19.01 5.46 -8.28
C LYS A 185 -19.79 4.31 -8.94
N ASN A 186 -19.09 3.32 -9.48
CA ASN A 186 -19.68 2.25 -10.29
C ASN A 186 -20.02 1.02 -9.45
N SER A 187 -19.27 0.75 -8.38
CA SER A 187 -19.52 -0.37 -7.47
C SER A 187 -18.93 -0.11 -6.08
N ASN A 188 -17.88 -0.83 -5.69
CA ASN A 188 -17.10 -0.65 -4.49
C ASN A 188 -15.66 -1.11 -4.72
N THR A 189 -14.75 -0.78 -3.80
CA THR A 189 -13.32 -1.12 -3.91
C THR A 189 -13.01 -2.62 -3.82
N VAL A 190 -13.94 -3.45 -3.33
CA VAL A 190 -13.77 -4.91 -3.28
C VAL A 190 -14.06 -5.52 -4.64
N GLU A 191 -15.12 -5.07 -5.32
CA GLU A 191 -15.45 -5.56 -6.67
C GLU A 191 -14.48 -5.06 -7.74
N ALA A 192 -13.90 -3.86 -7.53
CA ALA A 192 -12.89 -3.33 -8.43
C ALA A 192 -11.52 -4.03 -8.27
N PHE A 193 -11.26 -4.65 -7.10
CA PHE A 193 -10.03 -5.38 -6.80
C PHE A 193 -10.13 -6.83 -7.30
#